data_AF-A0A7D9KC19-F1
#
_entry.id   AF-A0A7D9KC19-F1
#
_cell.length_a   1.000
_cell.length_b   1.000
_cell.length_c   1.000
_cell.angle_alpha   90.00
_cell.angle_beta   90.00
_cell.angle_gamma   90.00
#
_symmetry.space_group_name_H-M   'P 1'
#
loop_
_entity.id
_entity.type
_entity.pdbx_description
1 polymer ?
#
loop_
_entity_poly.entity_id
_entity_poly.type
_entity_poly.pdbx_seq_one_letter_code
_entity_poly.pdbx_strand_id
1 'polypeptide(L)'
;MANVDEWATLNNLPLNADKTKIMVVGGKRSTVATGIDINLNGSNISQVSNAKLLGVGVDSELSFDNRVNSTSKKISKRLGILKR
;
A
#
# COMPACT_ATOMS: atom_id res chain seq x y z
N MET A 1 17.92 14.26 10.52
CA MET A 1 16.60 13.62 10.31
C MET A 1 16.83 12.14 10.50
N ALA A 2 16.13 11.49 11.43
CA ALA A 2 16.31 10.05 11.68
C ALA A 2 15.99 9.29 10.39
N ASN A 3 16.98 8.56 9.87
CA ASN A 3 16.81 7.75 8.68
C ASN A 3 15.80 6.64 9.01
N VAL A 4 14.79 6.44 8.17
CA VAL A 4 13.77 5.38 8.37
C VAL A 4 14.45 4.02 8.55
N ASP A 5 15.55 3.79 7.84
CA ASP A 5 16.37 2.59 7.92
C ASP A 5 17.08 2.42 9.28
N GLU A 6 17.59 3.51 9.85
CA GLU A 6 18.22 3.52 11.18
C GLU A 6 17.20 3.22 12.27
N TRP A 7 16.04 3.89 12.22
CA TRP A 7 14.94 3.61 13.15
C TRP A 7 14.49 2.15 13.04
N ALA A 8 14.33 1.63 11.83
CA ALA A 8 13.89 0.27 11.61
C ALA A 8 14.92 -0.75 12.15
N THR A 9 16.22 -0.50 11.91
CA THR A 9 17.31 -1.33 12.44
C THR A 9 17.35 -1.34 13.97
N LEU A 10 17.22 -0.17 14.61
CA LEU A 10 17.16 -0.06 16.08
C LEU A 10 15.95 -0.79 16.69
N ASN A 11 14.86 -0.92 15.93
CA ASN A 11 13.66 -1.62 16.36
C ASN A 11 13.62 -3.11 15.93
N ASN A 12 14.74 -3.66 15.45
CA ASN A 12 14.82 -5.04 14.94
C ASN A 12 13.83 -5.32 13.79
N LEU A 13 13.60 -4.31 12.93
CA LEU A 13 12.73 -4.35 11.76
C LEU A 13 13.55 -4.11 10.48
N PRO A 14 14.43 -5.04 10.06
CA PRO A 14 15.20 -4.85 8.84
C PRO A 14 14.26 -4.75 7.62
N LEU A 15 14.34 -3.63 6.91
CA LEU A 15 13.51 -3.36 5.73
C LEU A 15 14.23 -3.84 4.47
N ASN A 16 13.51 -4.55 3.61
CA ASN A 16 14.02 -4.97 2.31
C ASN A 16 13.57 -3.96 1.26
N ALA A 17 14.51 -3.22 0.66
CA ALA A 17 14.19 -2.15 -0.29
C ALA A 17 13.33 -2.63 -1.48
N ASP A 18 13.65 -3.80 -2.06
CA ASP A 18 12.94 -4.35 -3.23
C ASP A 18 11.49 -4.74 -2.93
N LYS A 19 11.22 -5.15 -1.69
CA LYS A 19 9.88 -5.59 -1.23
C LYS A 19 9.08 -4.46 -0.58
N THR A 20 9.73 -3.35 -0.25
CA THR A 20 9.10 -2.24 0.47
C THR A 20 8.54 -1.24 -0.54
N LYS A 21 7.36 -0.72 -0.25
CA LYS A 21 6.70 0.32 -1.05
C LYS A 21 6.21 1.41 -0.12
N ILE A 22 6.16 2.63 -0.63
CA ILE A 22 5.68 3.78 0.12
C ILE A 22 4.31 4.14 -0.41
N MET A 23 3.41 4.49 0.50
CA MET A 23 2.10 5.02 0.16
C MET A 23 1.86 6.23 1.03
N VAL A 24 1.60 7.36 0.38
CA VAL A 24 1.21 8.57 1.08
C VAL A 24 -0.30 8.58 1.15
N VAL A 25 -0.82 8.57 2.37
CA VAL A 25 -2.26 8.53 2.62
C VAL A 25 -2.74 9.93 2.95
N GLY A 26 -3.77 10.39 2.25
CA GLY A 26 -4.35 11.71 2.48
C GLY A 26 -5.80 11.78 2.06
N GLY A 27 -6.59 12.57 2.80
CA GLY A 27 -7.98 12.83 2.45
C GLY A 27 -8.13 13.86 1.33
N LYS A 28 -9.35 14.02 0.81
CA LYS A 28 -9.70 14.96 -0.30
C LYS A 28 -9.27 16.42 -0.10
N ARG A 29 -9.04 16.84 1.15
CA ARG A 29 -8.60 18.20 1.52
C ARG A 29 -7.10 18.30 1.75
N SER A 30 -6.39 17.18 1.73
CA SER A 30 -4.93 17.15 1.86
C SER A 30 -4.33 17.40 0.48
N THR A 31 -3.59 18.49 0.34
CA THR A 31 -2.62 18.64 -0.74
C THR A 31 -1.47 17.69 -0.43
N VAL A 32 -1.68 16.41 -0.70
CA VAL A 32 -0.66 15.39 -0.45
C VAL A 32 0.59 15.81 -1.22
N ALA A 33 1.70 16.00 -0.50
CA ALA A 33 2.99 16.24 -1.09
C ALA A 33 3.27 15.11 -2.09
N THR A 34 3.23 15.44 -3.37
CA THR A 34 3.66 14.52 -4.42
C THR A 34 5.20 14.53 -4.40
N GLY A 35 5.82 13.35 -4.37
CA GLY A 35 7.29 13.22 -4.38
C GLY A 35 7.94 13.13 -3.00
N ILE A 36 7.47 12.22 -2.14
CA ILE A 36 8.26 11.83 -0.97
C ILE A 36 9.33 10.85 -1.45
N ASP A 37 10.58 11.30 -1.52
CA ASP A 37 11.74 10.45 -1.76
C ASP A 37 12.23 9.88 -0.43
N ILE A 38 12.11 8.56 -0.26
CA ILE A 38 12.72 7.84 0.87
C ILE A 38 13.76 6.90 0.31
N ASN A 39 15.00 7.15 0.73
CA ASN A 39 16.13 6.30 0.42
C ASN A 39 16.30 5.26 1.54
N LEU A 40 16.38 3.99 1.16
CA LEU A 40 16.59 2.86 2.06
C LEU A 40 17.82 2.09 1.58
N ASN A 41 18.91 2.15 2.35
CA ASN A 41 20.21 1.55 2.01
C ASN A 41 20.77 1.92 0.61
N GLY A 42 20.58 3.16 0.17
CA GLY A 42 21.02 3.65 -1.14
C GLY A 42 20.00 3.47 -2.26
N SER A 43 18.93 2.71 -2.04
CA SER A 43 17.86 2.47 -3.01
C SER A 43 16.68 3.41 -2.79
N ASN A 44 16.21 4.08 -3.85
CA ASN A 44 14.99 4.86 -3.78
C ASN A 44 13.76 3.94 -3.85
N ILE A 45 12.81 4.10 -2.94
CA ILE A 45 11.62 3.24 -2.89
C ILE A 45 10.50 3.81 -3.74
N SER A 46 9.84 2.93 -4.49
CA SER A 46 8.68 3.30 -5.30
C SER A 46 7.49 3.73 -4.44
N GLN A 47 6.97 4.92 -4.70
CA GLN A 47 5.66 5.36 -4.19
C GLN A 47 4.52 4.72 -5.00
N VAL A 48 3.49 4.23 -4.32
CA VAL A 48 2.30 3.61 -4.92
C VAL A 48 1.02 4.21 -4.35
N SER A 49 -0.03 4.27 -5.18
CA SER A 49 -1.38 4.71 -4.77
C SER A 49 -2.28 3.55 -4.33
N ASN A 50 -1.89 2.30 -4.62
CA ASN A 50 -2.65 1.11 -4.23
C ASN A 50 -1.69 -0.08 -4.01
N ALA A 51 -1.90 -0.84 -2.95
CA ALA A 51 -1.12 -2.01 -2.61
C ALA A 51 -1.98 -3.08 -1.94
N LYS A 52 -1.56 -4.35 -2.07
CA LYS A 52 -2.12 -5.44 -1.25
C LYS A 52 -1.23 -5.66 -0.04
N LEU A 53 -1.81 -5.53 1.14
CA LEU A 53 -1.20 -5.88 2.42
C LEU A 53 -1.96 -7.08 2.99
N LEU A 54 -1.28 -8.23 3.13
CA LEU A 54 -1.87 -9.47 3.66
C LEU A 54 -3.20 -9.88 2.99
N GLY A 55 -3.31 -9.64 1.67
CA GLY A 55 -4.52 -9.94 0.89
C GLY A 55 -5.60 -8.85 0.93
N VAL A 56 -5.42 -7.79 1.70
CA VAL A 56 -6.28 -6.60 1.73
C VAL A 56 -5.73 -5.53 0.78
N GLY A 57 -6.56 -5.09 -0.17
CA GLY A 57 -6.21 -3.98 -1.05
C GLY A 57 -6.47 -2.67 -0.31
N VAL A 58 -5.43 -1.85 -0.16
CA VAL A 58 -5.46 -0.54 0.49
C VAL A 58 -5.03 0.49 -0.55
N ASP A 59 -5.78 1.59 -0.64
CA ASP A 59 -5.47 2.72 -1.52
C ASP A 59 -5.13 3.98 -0.73
N SER A 60 -4.42 4.90 -1.38
CA SER A 60 -3.94 6.16 -0.80
C SER A 60 -5.05 7.09 -0.32
N GLU A 61 -6.27 6.94 -0.85
CA GLU A 61 -7.44 7.71 -0.45
C GLU A 61 -8.23 7.03 0.68
N LEU A 62 -7.83 5.80 1.07
CA LEU A 62 -8.58 4.92 1.97
C LEU A 62 -10.04 4.74 1.56
N SER A 63 -10.34 4.77 0.27
CA SER A 63 -11.67 4.56 -0.29
C SER A 63 -12.09 3.08 -0.18
N PHE A 64 -11.13 2.17 -0.30
CA PHE A 64 -11.32 0.72 -0.43
C PHE A 64 -12.21 0.30 -1.61
N ASP A 65 -12.51 1.20 -2.55
CA ASP A 65 -13.42 0.94 -3.67
C ASP A 65 -12.95 -0.24 -4.52
N ASN A 66 -11.65 -0.29 -4.82
CA ASN A 66 -11.03 -1.39 -5.53
C ASN A 66 -11.20 -2.73 -4.78
N ARG A 67 -11.05 -2.72 -3.46
CA ARG A 67 -11.23 -3.91 -2.62
C ARG A 67 -12.69 -4.37 -2.64
N VAL A 68 -13.64 -3.47 -2.44
CA VAL A 68 -15.08 -3.76 -2.48
C VAL A 68 -15.45 -4.34 -3.84
N ASN A 69 -15.11 -3.64 -4.93
CA ASN A 69 -15.39 -4.09 -6.29
C ASN A 69 -14.81 -5.47 -6.61
N SER A 70 -13.55 -5.72 -6.23
CA SER A 70 -12.92 -7.02 -6.44
C SER A 70 -13.58 -8.14 -5.65
N THR A 71 -14.10 -7.84 -4.45
CA THR A 71 -14.77 -8.80 -3.58
C THR A 71 -16.16 -9.10 -4.13
N SER A 72 -16.93 -8.08 -4.51
CA SER A 72 -18.24 -8.23 -5.14
C SER A 72 -18.17 -9.09 -6.40
N LYS A 73 -17.20 -8.83 -7.30
CA LYS A 73 -17.00 -9.63 -8.51
C LYS A 73 -16.69 -11.11 -8.20
N LYS A 74 -15.88 -11.38 -7.18
CA LYS A 74 -15.58 -12.76 -6.74
C LYS A 74 -16.82 -13.46 -6.21
N ILE A 75 -17.64 -12.77 -5.43
CA ILE A 75 -18.89 -13.30 -4.90
C ILE A 75 -19.85 -13.61 -6.05
N SER A 76 -20.10 -12.66 -6.95
CA SER A 76 -20.99 -12.85 -8.10
C SER A 76 -20.57 -14.04 -8.97
N LYS A 77 -19.27 -14.20 -9.25
CA LYS A 77 -18.75 -15.34 -10.02
C LYS A 77 -19.03 -16.67 -9.33
N ARG A 78 -18.83 -16.75 -8.00
CA ARG A 78 -19.08 -17.96 -7.21
C ARG A 78 -20.57 -18.29 -7.12
N LEU A 79 -21.41 -17.29 -6.88
CA LEU A 79 -22.86 -17.45 -6.87
C LEU A 79 -23.38 -17.92 -8.24
N GLY A 80 -22.84 -17.39 -9.33
CA GLY A 80 -23.20 -17.82 -10.69
C GLY A 80 -22.87 -19.30 -10.96
N ILE A 81 -21.78 -19.81 -10.38
CA ILE A 81 -21.43 -21.24 -10.45
C ILE A 81 -22.40 -22.08 -9.61
N LEU A 82 -22.76 -21.63 -8.40
CA LEU A 82 -23.66 -22.36 -7.49
C LEU A 82 -25.12 -22.38 -7.95
N LYS A 83 -25.55 -21.37 -8.71
CA LYS A 83 -26.92 -21.29 -9.26
C LYS A 83 -27.14 -22.25 -10.43
N ARG A 84 -26.07 -22.77 -11.03
CA ARG A 84 -26.11 -23.73 -12.13
C ARG A 84 -26.10 -25.16 -11.58
#